data_AF-A0A7C1ZTW2-F1
#
_entry.id   AF-A0A7C1ZTW2-F1
#
_cell.length_a   1.000
_cell.length_b   1.000
_cell.length_c   1.000
_cell.angle_alpha   90.00
_cell.angle_beta   90.00
_cell.angle_gamma   90.00
#
_symmetry.space_group_name_H-M   'P 1'
#
loop_
_entity.id
_entity.type
_entity.pdbx_description
1 polymer ?
#
loop_
_entity_poly.entity_id
_entity_poly.type
_entity_poly.pdbx_seq_one_letter_code
_entity_poly.pdbx_strand_id
1 'polypeptide(L)'
;MKIVYRDLKKGVVKLVPETMDDLWYLQHILDKGDLVKALTFRTVEQCNDKLRSKKAEKKPMVLGIRVEDVEFHQFSDRLRIHGIIEEGLQDLGSHHTINIKAGEFKEITVVKEKWGLHHLERLEEAVQSSKKADIVFVSLDDDEATLGVIRQSGVQTLAEITSHRSGKLYKSSDNEKEYFAEIVSVLKNIKQKSTPLLIVGPGFAKDKLVAYGKEKNPE
;
A
#
# COMPACT_ATOMS: atom_id res chain seq x y z
N MET A 1 -4.06 -8.30 7.95
CA MET A 1 -5.03 -7.57 8.77
C MET A 1 -5.23 -8.30 10.08
N LYS A 2 -5.24 -7.55 11.18
CA LYS A 2 -5.55 -8.09 12.51
C LYS A 2 -6.88 -7.55 13.01
N ILE A 3 -7.79 -8.44 13.37
CA ILE A 3 -9.06 -8.07 14.01
C ILE A 3 -8.82 -7.98 15.52
N VAL A 4 -9.03 -6.81 16.10
CA VAL A 4 -8.84 -6.56 17.55
C VAL A 4 -10.13 -6.84 18.31
N TYR A 5 -11.27 -6.47 17.73
CA TYR A 5 -12.57 -6.63 18.36
C TYR A 5 -13.65 -6.81 17.31
N ARG A 6 -14.61 -7.70 17.55
CA ARG A 6 -15.73 -7.99 16.64
C ARG A 6 -17.00 -8.18 17.46
N ASP A 7 -17.96 -7.27 17.28
CA ASP A 7 -19.32 -7.39 17.81
C ASP A 7 -20.34 -7.18 16.69
N LEU A 8 -20.82 -8.29 16.13
CA LEU A 8 -21.79 -8.28 15.03
C LEU A 8 -23.19 -7.83 15.47
N LYS A 9 -23.52 -7.91 16.77
CA LYS A 9 -24.84 -7.49 17.27
C LYS A 9 -24.96 -5.97 17.28
N LYS A 10 -23.86 -5.29 17.62
CA LYS A 10 -23.74 -3.83 17.57
C LYS A 10 -23.22 -3.30 16.23
N GLY A 11 -22.85 -4.20 15.31
CA GLY A 11 -22.30 -3.84 14.01
C GLY A 11 -20.91 -3.21 14.07
N VAL A 12 -20.14 -3.45 15.14
CA VAL A 12 -18.83 -2.83 15.37
C VAL A 12 -17.69 -3.82 15.11
N VAL A 13 -16.76 -3.44 14.24
CA VAL A 13 -15.53 -4.20 13.98
C VAL A 13 -14.33 -3.28 14.15
N LYS A 14 -13.37 -3.67 14.99
CA LYS A 14 -12.07 -3.00 15.14
C LYS A 14 -10.98 -3.81 14.47
N LEU A 15 -10.20 -3.15 13.63
CA LEU A 15 -9.20 -3.75 12.78
C LEU A 15 -7.94 -2.90 12.74
N VAL A 16 -6.81 -3.56 12.51
CA VAL A 16 -5.50 -2.93 12.29
C VAL A 16 -4.99 -3.41 10.92
N PRO A 17 -4.86 -2.49 9.94
CA PRO A 17 -4.23 -2.82 8.67
C PRO A 17 -2.71 -2.84 8.84
N GLU A 18 -2.10 -3.95 8.48
CA GLU A 18 -0.65 -4.17 8.57
C GLU A 18 -0.01 -4.10 7.18
N THR A 19 -0.68 -4.65 6.17
CA THR A 19 -0.20 -4.75 4.78
C THR A 19 -0.94 -3.79 3.84
N MET A 20 -0.40 -3.62 2.64
CA MET A 20 -1.08 -2.87 1.57
C MET A 20 -2.35 -3.58 1.10
N ASP A 21 -2.32 -4.91 1.00
CA ASP A 21 -3.49 -5.71 0.62
C ASP A 21 -4.65 -5.47 1.61
N ASP A 22 -4.36 -5.31 2.90
CA ASP A 22 -5.36 -4.97 3.91
C ASP A 22 -6.11 -3.66 3.59
N LEU A 23 -5.40 -2.65 3.05
CA LEU A 23 -6.02 -1.39 2.64
C LEU A 23 -6.95 -1.57 1.44
N TRP A 24 -6.56 -2.42 0.49
CA TRP A 24 -7.40 -2.78 -0.64
C TRP A 24 -8.66 -3.54 -0.18
N TYR A 25 -8.52 -4.49 0.75
CA TYR A 25 -9.68 -5.16 1.36
C TYR A 25 -10.58 -4.15 2.09
N LEU A 26 -10.00 -3.19 2.83
CA LEU A 26 -10.78 -2.15 3.52
C LEU A 26 -11.60 -1.30 2.56
N GLN A 27 -11.04 -0.93 1.40
CA GLN A 27 -11.79 -0.21 0.38
C GLN A 27 -13.05 -0.98 -0.04
N HIS A 28 -12.98 -2.30 -0.17
CA HIS A 28 -14.10 -3.16 -0.59
C HIS A 28 -15.04 -3.55 0.55
N ILE A 29 -14.65 -3.29 1.81
CA ILE A 29 -15.49 -3.52 2.99
C ILE A 29 -16.26 -2.24 3.35
N LEU A 30 -15.70 -1.06 3.07
CA LEU A 30 -16.33 0.22 3.40
C LEU A 30 -17.34 0.62 2.33
N ASP A 31 -18.56 0.93 2.77
CA ASP A 31 -19.62 1.44 1.92
C ASP A 31 -19.94 2.90 2.27
N LYS A 32 -20.51 3.61 1.31
CA LYS A 32 -21.06 4.94 1.55
C LYS A 32 -22.13 4.87 2.65
N GLY A 33 -22.00 5.76 3.64
CA GLY A 33 -22.91 5.82 4.78
C GLY A 33 -22.45 5.00 5.99
N ASP A 34 -21.30 4.33 5.95
CA ASP A 34 -20.73 3.70 7.14
C ASP A 34 -20.11 4.74 8.09
N LEU A 35 -19.97 4.39 9.37
CA LEU A 35 -19.19 5.18 10.32
C LEU A 35 -17.79 4.58 10.48
N VAL A 36 -16.76 5.38 10.21
CA VAL A 36 -15.37 4.98 10.44
C VAL A 36 -14.76 5.86 11.51
N LYS A 37 -14.25 5.26 12.58
CA LYS A 37 -13.51 5.94 13.65
C LYS A 37 -12.03 5.63 13.56
N ALA A 38 -11.20 6.65 13.47
CA ALA A 38 -9.75 6.51 13.43
C ALA A 38 -9.06 7.69 14.12
N LEU A 39 -7.81 7.48 14.53
CA LEU A 39 -6.96 8.54 15.06
C LEU A 39 -6.44 9.41 13.91
N THR A 40 -6.73 10.71 13.99
CA THR A 40 -6.25 11.73 13.05
C THR A 40 -5.54 12.86 13.80
N PHE A 41 -4.83 13.71 13.07
CA PHE A 41 -4.17 14.89 13.61
C PHE A 41 -4.85 16.14 13.07
N ARG A 42 -5.34 16.99 13.97
CA ARG A 42 -5.94 18.26 13.57
C ARG A 42 -5.27 19.42 14.29
N THR A 43 -5.18 20.54 13.59
CA THR A 43 -4.76 21.81 14.15
C THR A 43 -5.91 22.37 14.98
N VAL A 44 -5.67 22.64 16.26
CA VAL A 44 -6.66 23.32 17.09
C VAL A 44 -6.55 24.81 16.80
N GLU A 45 -7.64 25.43 16.34
CA GLU A 45 -7.72 26.89 16.28
C GLU A 45 -7.64 27.46 17.69
N GLN A 46 -6.54 28.15 18.00
CA GLN A 46 -6.49 28.97 19.20
C GLN A 46 -7.27 30.26 18.89
N CYS A 47 -8.48 30.39 19.46
CA CYS A 47 -9.06 31.72 19.68
C CYS A 47 -8.17 32.47 20.68
N ASN A 48 -7.12 33.11 20.20
CA ASN A 48 -6.41 34.12 20.97
C ASN A 48 -6.23 35.36 20.10
N ASP A 49 -7.08 36.33 20.40
CA ASP A 49 -6.95 37.73 20.04
C ASP A 49 -5.62 38.26 20.57
N LYS A 50 -4.56 38.18 19.75
CA LYS A 50 -3.28 38.92 19.87
C LYS A 50 -2.30 38.51 18.77
N LEU A 51 -2.23 39.32 17.71
CA LEU A 51 -1.05 39.88 17.00
C LEU A 51 0.29 39.10 16.85
N ARG A 52 0.37 37.81 17.17
CA ARG A 52 1.60 37.00 17.00
C ARG A 52 1.23 35.56 16.69
N SER A 53 1.32 35.20 15.40
CA SER A 53 1.07 33.86 14.88
C SER A 53 2.02 32.83 15.50
N LYS A 54 1.64 32.25 16.64
CA LYS A 54 2.22 30.99 17.09
C LYS A 54 1.71 29.89 16.18
N LYS A 55 2.64 29.11 15.62
CA LYS A 55 2.38 27.95 14.77
C LYS A 55 1.38 27.04 15.49
N ALA A 56 0.18 26.90 14.95
CA ALA A 56 -0.89 26.17 15.61
C ALA A 56 -0.51 24.69 15.78
N GLU A 57 -0.62 24.17 17.00
CA GLU A 57 -0.19 22.81 17.35
C GLU A 57 -1.19 21.78 16.83
N LYS A 58 -0.67 20.73 16.18
CA LYS A 58 -1.47 19.57 15.76
C LYS A 58 -1.66 18.64 16.96
N LYS A 59 -2.90 18.40 17.35
CA LYS A 59 -3.23 17.42 18.41
C LYS A 59 -3.79 16.15 17.79
N PRO A 60 -3.39 14.96 18.28
CA PRO A 60 -4.06 13.72 17.91
C PRO A 60 -5.47 13.72 18.51
N MET A 61 -6.46 13.37 17.70
CA MET A 61 -7.85 13.21 18.11
C MET A 61 -8.47 12.03 17.38
N VAL A 62 -9.41 11.35 18.03
CA VAL A 62 -10.20 10.31 17.38
C VAL A 62 -11.44 10.96 16.78
N LEU A 63 -11.63 10.79 15.48
CA LEU A 63 -12.80 11.29 14.76
C LEU A 63 -13.55 10.10 14.17
N GLY A 64 -14.88 10.14 14.28
CA GLY A 64 -15.82 9.29 13.58
C GLY A 64 -16.40 10.03 12.39
N ILE A 65 -16.18 9.49 11.19
CA ILE A 65 -16.62 10.09 9.93
C ILE A 65 -17.63 9.18 9.26
N ARG A 66 -18.72 9.78 8.79
CA ARG A 66 -19.67 9.14 7.87
C ARG A 66 -19.04 9.08 6.48
N VAL A 67 -18.74 7.90 5.99
CA VAL A 67 -18.07 7.68 4.71
C VAL A 67 -18.92 8.20 3.55
N GLU A 68 -18.35 9.06 2.72
CA GLU A 68 -18.94 9.49 1.45
C GLU A 68 -18.24 8.82 0.26
N ASP A 69 -16.91 8.74 0.32
CA ASP A 69 -16.07 8.17 -0.72
C ASP A 69 -14.80 7.53 -0.14
N VAL A 70 -14.28 6.51 -0.83
CA VAL A 70 -13.09 5.76 -0.41
C VAL A 70 -12.17 5.53 -1.61
N GLU A 71 -11.01 6.17 -1.56
CA GLU A 71 -9.99 6.10 -2.60
C GLU A 71 -8.76 5.34 -2.11
N PHE A 72 -8.32 4.36 -2.88
CA PHE A 72 -7.07 3.65 -2.63
C PHE A 72 -6.01 4.07 -3.64
N HIS A 73 -4.90 4.63 -3.15
CA HIS A 73 -3.77 5.04 -3.97
C HIS A 73 -2.67 3.99 -3.93
N GLN A 74 -2.63 3.15 -4.96
CA GLN A 74 -1.65 2.05 -5.10
C GLN A 74 -0.18 2.51 -5.08
N PHE A 75 0.12 3.72 -5.55
CA PHE A 75 1.50 4.24 -5.59
C PHE A 75 1.97 4.85 -4.27
N SER A 76 1.04 5.20 -3.37
CA SER A 76 1.36 5.87 -2.11
C SER A 76 1.08 5.01 -0.88
N ASP A 77 0.62 3.77 -1.08
CA ASP A 77 0.23 2.81 -0.05
C ASP A 77 -0.72 3.40 0.99
N ARG A 78 -1.69 4.19 0.52
CA ARG A 78 -2.62 4.93 1.37
C ARG A 78 -4.06 4.76 0.94
N LEU A 79 -4.91 4.56 1.94
CA LEU A 79 -6.36 4.60 1.84
C LEU A 79 -6.85 5.96 2.33
N ARG A 80 -7.60 6.66 1.49
CA ARG A 80 -8.26 7.91 1.81
C ARG A 80 -9.74 7.65 1.97
N ILE A 81 -10.26 7.94 3.15
CA ILE A 81 -11.67 7.84 3.47
C ILE A 81 -12.18 9.26 3.63
N HIS A 82 -12.95 9.73 2.65
CA HIS A 82 -13.58 11.04 2.69
C HIS A 82 -14.98 10.95 3.26
N GLY A 83 -15.37 11.95 4.03
CA GLY A 83 -16.74 12.07 4.49
C GLY A 83 -16.95 13.16 5.51
N ILE A 84 -18.09 13.10 6.19
CA ILE A 84 -18.54 14.13 7.14
C ILE A 84 -18.26 13.68 8.57
N ILE A 85 -17.68 14.57 9.40
CA ILE A 85 -17.45 14.28 10.82
C ILE A 85 -18.79 14.23 11.56
N GLU A 86 -19.11 13.08 12.13
CA GLU A 86 -20.32 12.86 12.91
C GLU A 86 -20.02 12.69 14.40
N GLU A 87 -18.84 12.15 14.72
CA GLU A 87 -18.36 12.03 16.09
C GLU A 87 -16.96 12.65 16.23
N GLY A 88 -16.78 13.52 17.22
CA GLY A 88 -15.49 14.15 17.45
C GLY A 88 -15.58 15.25 18.50
N LEU A 89 -14.42 15.64 19.03
CA LEU A 89 -14.33 16.76 19.99
C LEU A 89 -14.49 18.13 19.31
N GLN A 90 -14.30 18.21 17.99
CA GLN A 90 -14.33 19.45 17.23
C GLN A 90 -14.84 19.20 15.79
N ASP A 91 -15.39 20.25 15.17
CA ASP A 91 -15.73 20.31 13.74
C ASP A 91 -16.78 19.29 13.26
N LEU A 92 -17.74 18.98 14.14
CA LEU A 92 -18.93 18.20 13.80
C LEU A 92 -19.63 18.82 12.57
N GLY A 93 -20.01 17.99 11.61
CA GLY A 93 -20.64 18.38 10.35
C GLY A 93 -19.69 18.88 9.26
N SER A 94 -18.38 19.00 9.53
CA SER A 94 -17.40 19.38 8.51
C SER A 94 -16.89 18.17 7.72
N HIS A 95 -16.51 18.37 6.46
CA HIS A 95 -15.84 17.34 5.67
C HIS A 95 -14.41 17.11 6.15
N HIS A 96 -13.99 15.86 6.22
CA HIS A 96 -12.63 15.47 6.55
C HIS A 96 -12.23 14.19 5.83
N THR A 97 -10.94 14.06 5.57
CA THR A 97 -10.37 12.87 4.93
C THR A 97 -9.42 12.16 5.90
N ILE A 98 -9.85 11.00 6.38
CA ILE A 98 -8.98 10.09 7.14
C ILE A 98 -7.99 9.48 6.14
N ASN A 99 -6.70 9.61 6.44
CA ASN A 99 -5.64 8.97 5.67
C ASN A 99 -5.05 7.83 6.48
N ILE A 100 -5.17 6.61 5.97
CA ILE A 100 -4.58 5.42 6.58
C ILE A 100 -3.42 4.97 5.70
N LYS A 101 -2.28 4.66 6.32
CA LYS A 101 -1.12 4.08 5.65
C LYS A 101 -0.85 2.69 6.20
N ALA A 102 -0.45 1.76 5.34
CA ALA A 102 -0.05 0.42 5.75
C ALA A 102 1.15 0.49 6.72
N GLY A 103 1.16 -0.37 7.74
CA GLY A 103 2.26 -0.48 8.70
C GLY A 103 2.33 0.60 9.79
N GLU A 104 1.42 1.58 9.83
CA GLU A 104 1.38 2.58 10.92
C GLU A 104 0.70 2.05 12.21
N PHE A 105 0.22 0.81 12.23
CA PHE A 105 -0.46 0.14 13.35
C PHE A 105 -1.59 0.97 14.00
N LYS A 106 -2.27 1.80 13.20
CA LYS A 106 -3.42 2.59 13.68
C LYS A 106 -4.67 1.74 13.67
N GLU A 107 -5.34 1.67 14.82
CA GLU A 107 -6.64 1.04 14.93
C GLU A 107 -7.69 1.83 14.15
N ILE A 108 -8.52 1.10 13.40
CA ILE A 108 -9.69 1.61 12.70
C ILE A 108 -10.89 0.86 13.25
N THR A 109 -11.93 1.61 13.61
CA THR A 109 -13.22 1.04 13.98
C THR A 109 -14.20 1.31 12.87
N VAL A 110 -14.77 0.26 12.29
CA VAL A 110 -15.84 0.34 11.30
C VAL A 110 -17.14 -0.03 11.99
N VAL A 111 -18.15 0.85 11.89
CA VAL A 111 -19.51 0.60 12.38
C VAL A 111 -20.45 0.62 11.19
N LYS A 112 -21.13 -0.50 10.98
CA LYS A 112 -22.17 -0.68 9.96
C LYS A 112 -23.49 -0.99 10.65
N GLU A 113 -24.60 -0.58 10.03
CA GLU A 113 -25.93 -0.99 10.50
C GLU A 113 -26.09 -2.52 10.42
N LYS A 114 -25.60 -3.12 9.32
CA LYS A 114 -25.64 -4.56 9.12
C LYS A 114 -24.40 -5.04 8.38
N TRP A 115 -23.71 -6.01 8.97
CA TRP A 115 -22.65 -6.75 8.29
C TRP A 115 -23.26 -7.86 7.43
N GLY A 116 -23.26 -7.67 6.12
CA GLY A 116 -23.62 -8.72 5.15
C GLY A 116 -22.59 -9.86 5.13
N LEU A 117 -23.00 -11.03 4.62
CA LEU A 117 -22.13 -12.21 4.51
C LEU A 117 -20.85 -11.92 3.70
N HIS A 118 -20.99 -11.25 2.55
CA HIS A 118 -19.87 -10.85 1.71
C HIS A 118 -18.83 -9.97 2.44
N HIS A 119 -19.25 -9.12 3.37
CA HIS A 119 -18.32 -8.32 4.17
C HIS A 119 -17.52 -9.20 5.14
N LEU A 120 -18.17 -10.21 5.72
CA LEU A 120 -17.53 -11.12 6.66
C LEU A 120 -16.56 -12.06 5.95
N GLU A 121 -16.95 -12.57 4.78
CA GLU A 121 -16.09 -13.37 3.92
C GLU A 121 -14.83 -12.59 3.53
N ARG A 122 -14.98 -11.34 3.07
CA ARG A 122 -13.84 -10.46 2.75
C ARG A 122 -12.94 -10.17 3.95
N LEU A 123 -13.52 -9.96 5.14
CA LEU A 123 -12.74 -9.79 6.37
C LEU A 123 -11.91 -11.04 6.68
N GLU A 124 -12.48 -12.21 6.47
CA GLU A 124 -11.80 -13.48 6.73
C GLU A 124 -10.70 -13.75 5.70
N GLU A 125 -10.97 -13.46 4.42
CA GLU A 125 -9.97 -13.44 3.35
C GLU A 125 -8.82 -12.48 3.66
N ALA A 126 -9.10 -11.26 4.13
CA ALA A 126 -8.10 -10.26 4.52
C ALA A 126 -7.18 -10.74 5.66
N VAL A 127 -7.72 -11.52 6.60
CA VAL A 127 -6.94 -12.11 7.70
C VAL A 127 -6.04 -13.25 7.19
N GLN A 128 -6.52 -14.08 6.27
CA GLN A 128 -5.73 -15.18 5.71
C GLN A 128 -4.67 -14.68 4.72
N SER A 129 -5.01 -13.67 3.92
CA SER A 129 -4.16 -13.11 2.88
C SER A 129 -2.93 -12.41 3.42
N SER A 130 -3.08 -11.71 4.53
CA SER A 130 -1.98 -11.02 5.23
C SER A 130 -0.84 -11.92 5.69
N LYS A 131 -1.03 -13.25 5.66
CA LYS A 131 0.03 -14.23 5.98
C LYS A 131 0.79 -14.69 4.75
N LYS A 132 0.28 -14.44 3.54
CA LYS A 132 0.96 -14.82 2.30
C LYS A 132 2.03 -13.80 1.98
N ALA A 133 3.20 -14.27 1.54
CA ALA A 133 4.27 -13.40 1.10
C ALA A 133 3.94 -12.82 -0.29
N ASP A 134 4.24 -11.54 -0.47
CA ASP A 134 4.31 -10.91 -1.79
C ASP A 134 5.32 -11.65 -2.67
N ILE A 135 5.18 -11.61 -3.99
CA ILE A 135 6.16 -12.20 -4.93
C ILE A 135 6.76 -11.06 -5.75
N VAL A 136 8.08 -10.91 -5.73
CA VAL A 136 8.77 -10.00 -6.65
C VAL A 136 8.97 -10.73 -7.97
N PHE A 137 8.74 -10.06 -9.09
CA PHE A 137 9.05 -10.63 -10.41
C PHE A 137 9.95 -9.71 -11.23
N VAL A 138 10.71 -10.34 -12.11
CA VAL A 138 11.42 -9.70 -13.21
C VAL A 138 11.02 -10.41 -14.48
N SER A 139 10.42 -9.68 -15.41
CA SER A 139 10.26 -10.10 -16.79
C SER A 139 11.33 -9.40 -17.61
N LEU A 140 12.23 -10.14 -18.24
CA LEU A 140 13.28 -9.55 -19.08
C LEU A 140 13.39 -10.26 -20.40
N ASP A 141 13.71 -9.51 -21.44
CA ASP A 141 14.36 -10.03 -22.63
C ASP A 141 15.78 -9.47 -22.71
N ASP A 142 16.36 -9.47 -23.90
CA ASP A 142 17.69 -8.94 -24.06
C ASP A 142 17.69 -7.38 -24.16
N ASP A 143 16.55 -6.75 -24.45
CA ASP A 143 16.41 -5.31 -24.69
C ASP A 143 15.78 -4.55 -23.51
N GLU A 144 14.79 -5.10 -22.83
CA GLU A 144 14.01 -4.45 -21.77
C GLU A 144 13.69 -5.41 -20.61
N ALA A 145 13.62 -4.85 -19.39
CA ALA A 145 13.20 -5.56 -18.19
C ALA A 145 12.12 -4.79 -17.44
N THR A 146 11.06 -5.49 -17.06
CA THR A 146 9.99 -5.02 -16.19
C THR A 146 10.13 -5.69 -14.82
N LEU A 147 10.21 -4.88 -13.78
CA LEU A 147 10.26 -5.33 -12.39
C LEU A 147 8.98 -4.92 -11.68
N GLY A 148 8.44 -5.83 -10.88
CA GLY A 148 7.23 -5.54 -10.13
C GLY A 148 6.98 -6.50 -8.98
N VAL A 149 5.86 -6.29 -8.31
CA VAL A 149 5.38 -7.11 -7.20
C VAL A 149 4.00 -7.65 -7.54
N ILE A 150 3.84 -8.96 -7.38
CA ILE A 150 2.56 -9.64 -7.43
C ILE A 150 2.06 -9.73 -5.98
N ARG A 151 0.93 -9.07 -5.74
CA ARG A 151 0.17 -9.14 -4.49
C ARG A 151 -1.20 -9.76 -4.74
N GLN A 152 -2.00 -9.96 -3.70
CA GLN A 152 -3.36 -10.41 -3.92
C GLN A 152 -4.25 -9.31 -4.49
N SER A 153 -3.96 -8.05 -4.15
CA SER A 153 -4.68 -6.91 -4.73
C SER A 153 -4.40 -6.71 -6.23
N GLY A 154 -3.38 -7.40 -6.78
CA GLY A 154 -3.01 -7.34 -8.19
C GLY A 154 -1.51 -7.24 -8.41
N VAL A 155 -1.14 -6.93 -9.66
CA VAL A 155 0.25 -6.77 -10.09
C VAL A 155 0.59 -5.28 -10.11
N GLN A 156 1.69 -4.90 -9.46
CA GLN A 156 2.21 -3.54 -9.49
C GLN A 156 3.59 -3.52 -10.17
N THR A 157 3.68 -2.82 -11.31
CA THR A 157 4.96 -2.50 -11.95
C THR A 157 5.67 -1.40 -11.16
N LEU A 158 6.94 -1.64 -10.82
CA LEU A 158 7.76 -0.70 -10.04
C LEU A 158 8.84 -0.03 -10.88
N ALA A 159 9.40 -0.74 -11.86
CA ALA A 159 10.42 -0.20 -12.74
C ALA A 159 10.37 -0.87 -14.11
N GLU A 160 10.72 -0.10 -15.14
CA GLU A 160 11.02 -0.55 -16.48
C GLU A 160 12.43 -0.07 -16.82
N ILE A 161 13.29 -1.00 -17.22
CA ILE A 161 14.71 -0.77 -17.48
C ILE A 161 14.99 -1.18 -18.91
N THR A 162 15.63 -0.30 -19.66
CA THR A 162 16.02 -0.57 -21.05
C THR A 162 17.54 -0.78 -21.12
N SER A 163 17.97 -1.77 -21.90
CA SER A 163 19.39 -2.13 -22.09
C SER A 163 20.16 -1.10 -22.93
N HIS A 164 19.45 -0.23 -23.63
CA HIS A 164 19.99 0.77 -24.56
C HIS A 164 20.99 0.16 -25.56
N ARG A 165 20.81 -1.10 -25.97
CA ARG A 165 21.73 -1.76 -26.90
C ARG A 165 21.62 -1.14 -28.28
N SER A 166 22.77 -0.72 -28.82
CA SER A 166 22.89 -0.30 -30.20
C SER A 166 22.67 -1.51 -31.13
N GLY A 167 21.91 -1.32 -32.20
CA GLY A 167 21.68 -2.37 -33.20
C GLY A 167 22.99 -2.90 -33.81
N LYS A 168 22.93 -4.08 -34.45
CA LYS A 168 24.08 -4.86 -35.00
C LYS A 168 25.05 -4.09 -35.92
N LEU A 169 24.72 -2.85 -36.32
CA LEU A 169 25.51 -1.97 -37.17
C LEU A 169 26.55 -1.12 -36.42
N TYR A 170 26.48 -1.05 -35.09
CA TYR A 170 27.43 -0.26 -34.27
C TYR A 170 28.20 -1.18 -33.30
N LYS A 171 29.47 -0.85 -33.01
CA LYS A 171 30.29 -1.57 -32.01
C LYS A 171 29.53 -1.60 -30.69
N SER A 172 29.08 -2.79 -30.28
CA SER A 172 28.40 -2.99 -29.00
C SER A 172 29.36 -2.61 -27.87
N SER A 173 29.09 -1.51 -27.19
CA SER A 173 29.59 -1.32 -25.83
C SER A 173 29.01 -2.44 -24.96
N ASP A 174 29.75 -2.84 -23.92
CA ASP A 174 29.47 -3.96 -23.00
C ASP A 174 28.27 -3.65 -22.08
N ASN A 175 27.19 -3.08 -22.63
CA ASN A 175 26.01 -2.55 -21.95
C ASN A 175 25.18 -3.64 -21.26
N GLU A 176 25.39 -4.93 -21.60
CA GLU A 176 24.68 -6.05 -20.98
C GLU A 176 24.98 -6.12 -19.48
N LYS A 177 26.23 -5.87 -19.07
CA LYS A 177 26.61 -5.86 -17.64
C LYS A 177 26.04 -4.65 -16.89
N GLU A 178 25.94 -3.50 -17.55
CA GLU A 178 25.36 -2.28 -16.98
C GLU A 178 23.84 -2.46 -16.80
N TYR A 179 23.18 -3.00 -17.82
CA TYR A 179 21.77 -3.37 -17.78
C TYR A 179 21.46 -4.36 -16.64
N PHE A 180 22.22 -5.44 -16.51
CA PHE A 180 22.04 -6.37 -15.38
C PHE A 180 22.39 -5.74 -14.04
N ALA A 181 23.37 -4.84 -13.96
CA ALA A 181 23.70 -4.12 -12.74
C ALA A 181 22.51 -3.26 -12.27
N GLU A 182 21.84 -2.58 -13.19
CA GLU A 182 20.67 -1.75 -12.90
C GLU A 182 19.50 -2.60 -12.40
N ILE A 183 19.18 -3.71 -13.08
CA ILE A 183 18.16 -4.66 -12.63
C ILE A 183 18.44 -5.15 -11.21
N VAL A 184 19.67 -5.58 -10.93
CA VAL A 184 20.07 -6.09 -9.61
C VAL A 184 20.00 -4.97 -8.55
N SER A 185 20.36 -3.74 -8.90
CA SER A 185 20.26 -2.58 -8.02
C SER A 185 18.81 -2.31 -7.62
N VAL A 186 17.90 -2.31 -8.59
CA VAL A 186 16.46 -2.12 -8.33
C VAL A 186 15.89 -3.28 -7.51
N LEU A 187 16.26 -4.53 -7.84
CA LEU A 187 15.86 -5.71 -7.06
C LEU A 187 16.27 -5.63 -5.59
N LYS A 188 17.48 -5.12 -5.28
CA LYS A 188 17.93 -4.95 -3.90
C LYS A 188 17.09 -3.96 -3.11
N ASN A 189 16.59 -2.92 -3.77
CA ASN A 189 15.74 -1.92 -3.11
C ASN A 189 14.32 -2.43 -2.87
N ILE A 190 13.84 -3.36 -3.69
CA ILE A 190 12.47 -3.90 -3.63
C ILE A 190 12.39 -5.15 -2.74
N LYS A 191 13.36 -6.06 -2.86
CA LYS A 191 13.30 -7.39 -2.25
C LYS A 191 13.60 -7.31 -0.75
N GLN A 192 12.64 -7.75 0.08
CA GLN A 192 12.91 -8.10 1.46
C GLN A 192 13.47 -9.53 1.53
N LYS A 193 14.28 -9.85 2.55
CA LYS A 193 14.98 -11.15 2.66
C LYS A 193 14.07 -12.38 2.54
N SER A 194 12.79 -12.26 2.91
CA SER A 194 11.81 -13.36 2.91
C SER A 194 10.93 -13.42 1.66
N THR A 195 11.11 -12.52 0.68
CA THR A 195 10.22 -12.41 -0.47
C THR A 195 10.69 -13.30 -1.64
N PRO A 196 9.86 -14.24 -2.14
CA PRO A 196 10.17 -15.03 -3.34
C PRO A 196 10.43 -14.13 -4.55
N LEU A 197 11.40 -14.53 -5.38
CA LEU A 197 11.75 -13.85 -6.64
C LEU A 197 11.44 -14.77 -7.82
N LEU A 198 10.59 -14.31 -8.73
CA LEU A 198 10.27 -14.95 -9.99
C LEU A 198 11.02 -14.25 -11.13
N ILE A 199 11.81 -14.98 -11.91
CA ILE A 199 12.51 -14.43 -13.09
C ILE A 199 11.97 -15.12 -14.33
N VAL A 200 11.44 -14.33 -15.26
CA VAL A 200 10.81 -14.80 -16.51
C VAL A 200 11.50 -14.11 -17.67
N GLY A 201 11.84 -14.86 -18.71
CA GLY A 201 12.43 -14.30 -19.92
C GLY A 201 12.60 -15.34 -21.02
N PRO A 202 12.64 -14.93 -22.29
CA PRO A 202 12.85 -15.83 -23.40
C PRO A 202 14.30 -16.33 -23.44
N GLY A 203 14.48 -17.54 -23.96
CA GLY A 203 15.80 -18.14 -24.16
C GLY A 203 16.65 -18.18 -22.88
N PHE A 204 17.88 -17.65 -22.98
CA PHE A 204 18.90 -17.67 -21.93
C PHE A 204 18.98 -16.37 -21.11
N ALA A 205 18.15 -15.36 -21.40
CA ALA A 205 18.22 -14.05 -20.74
C ALA A 205 18.09 -14.16 -19.21
N LYS A 206 17.12 -14.96 -18.74
CA LYS A 206 16.92 -15.27 -17.32
C LYS A 206 18.14 -15.94 -16.68
N ASP A 207 18.78 -16.89 -17.38
CA ASP A 207 19.88 -17.68 -16.84
C ASP A 207 21.14 -16.83 -16.71
N LYS A 208 21.38 -15.94 -17.69
CA LYS A 208 22.44 -14.94 -17.65
C LYS A 208 22.27 -13.97 -16.48
N LEU A 209 21.06 -13.43 -16.27
CA LEU A 209 20.79 -12.54 -15.14
C LEU A 209 21.01 -13.25 -13.81
N VAL A 210 20.57 -14.52 -13.68
CA VAL A 210 20.80 -15.32 -12.47
C VAL A 210 22.29 -15.56 -12.23
N ALA A 211 23.07 -15.88 -13.28
CA ALA A 211 24.51 -16.06 -13.17
C ALA A 211 25.22 -14.78 -12.72
N TYR A 212 24.89 -13.65 -13.36
CA TYR A 212 25.42 -12.33 -13.00
C TYR A 212 25.06 -11.94 -11.56
N GLY A 213 23.80 -12.17 -11.17
CA GLY A 213 23.31 -11.91 -9.82
C GLY A 213 24.10 -12.69 -8.77
N LYS A 214 24.29 -14.00 -8.97
CA LYS A 214 25.04 -14.87 -8.04
C LYS A 214 26.52 -14.49 -7.92
N GLU A 215 27.16 -14.03 -9.00
CA GLU A 215 28.55 -13.57 -8.96
C GLU A 215 28.70 -12.30 -8.11
N LYS A 216 27.74 -11.37 -8.21
CA LYS A 216 27.79 -10.10 -7.50
C LYS A 216 27.18 -10.14 -6.10
N ASN A 217 26.18 -10.98 -5.87
CA ASN A 217 25.43 -11.12 -4.61
C ASN A 217 24.94 -12.58 -4.45
N PRO A 218 25.64 -13.42 -3.68
CA PRO A 218 25.30 -14.83 -3.52
C PRO A 218 24.03 -15.13 -2.70
N GLU A 219 23.52 -14.15 -1.94
CA GLU A 219 22.29 -14.22 -1.12
C GLU A 219 21.04 -13.77 -1.89
#